data_AF-A0A0C2ZLC7-F1
#
_entry.id   AF-A0A0C2ZLC7-F1
#
_cell.length_a   1.000
_cell.length_b   1.000
_cell.length_c   1.000
_cell.angle_alpha   90.00
_cell.angle_beta   90.00
_cell.angle_gamma   90.00
#
_symmetry.space_group_name_H-M   'P 1'
#
loop_
_entity.id
_entity.type
_entity.pdbx_description
1 polymer ?
#
loop_
_entity_poly.entity_id
_entity_poly.type
_entity_poly.pdbx_seq_one_letter_code
_entity_poly.pdbx_strand_id
1 'polypeptide(L)'
;MENDGYGEKGWFNEGSIHRILYDLFDDDNEAHDIVSLGFAPLYNVAANIETKYPAFLTIFTFITGLKQLDPSNSNAIDAILNHEDIAPIVDYYGSNQLNDGGNADTLPIYKSIAIKQTKRFCTQTTLGSTNRLLNRVLIKVDIPSSSDYLIKFTQVASVSGAKLEGDGDFEVFKTSPITKLGGAYNRRTASEYKTLELSKGLHIIDLFDYNNATKSCFDLYIEEDNNFFEDVWDSLFGLQNNEEIQ
;
A
#
# COMPACT_ATOMS: atom_id res chain seq x y z
N MET A 1 22.12 20.78 -6.84
CA MET A 1 21.56 20.93 -5.48
C MET A 1 21.74 19.59 -4.78
N GLU A 2 23.01 19.16 -4.71
CA GLU A 2 23.45 17.82 -4.31
C GLU A 2 24.24 17.95 -3.01
N ASN A 3 23.56 18.17 -1.90
CA ASN A 3 24.24 18.15 -0.62
C ASN A 3 23.83 16.86 0.08
N ASP A 4 24.80 15.98 0.32
CA ASP A 4 24.72 14.64 0.90
C ASP A 4 24.19 14.60 2.36
N GLY A 5 23.51 15.66 2.81
CA GLY A 5 22.98 15.82 4.16
C GLY A 5 21.57 15.25 4.37
N TYR A 6 20.98 14.56 3.40
CA TYR A 6 19.59 14.08 3.47
C TYR A 6 19.50 12.57 3.75
N GLY A 7 19.84 12.14 4.97
CA GLY A 7 19.51 10.80 5.49
C GLY A 7 20.03 9.60 4.67
N GLU A 8 19.57 8.40 5.04
CA GLU A 8 19.91 7.17 4.30
C GLU A 8 19.25 7.16 2.92
N LYS A 9 20.02 6.80 1.88
CA LYS A 9 19.52 6.63 0.50
C LYS A 9 18.48 5.50 0.45
N GLY A 10 17.50 5.63 -0.45
CA GLY A 10 16.55 4.54 -0.73
C GLY A 10 15.20 5.02 -1.23
N TRP A 11 14.33 4.07 -1.57
CA TRP A 11 13.00 4.29 -2.13
C TRP A 11 12.03 5.02 -1.18
N PHE A 12 12.39 5.11 0.09
CA PHE A 12 11.65 5.80 1.14
C PHE A 12 12.14 7.23 1.42
N ASN A 13 13.24 7.64 0.80
CA ASN A 13 13.89 8.93 1.04
C ASN A 13 13.48 9.93 -0.05
N GLU A 14 12.81 11.02 0.32
CA GLU A 14 12.38 12.08 -0.61
C GLU A 14 13.56 12.72 -1.37
N GLY A 15 14.71 12.86 -0.72
CA GLY A 15 15.93 13.35 -1.37
C GLY A 15 16.44 12.40 -2.45
N SER A 16 16.37 11.08 -2.22
CA SER A 16 16.66 10.07 -3.25
C SER A 16 15.68 10.18 -4.41
N ILE A 17 14.38 10.33 -4.13
CA ILE A 17 13.37 10.49 -5.19
C ILE A 17 13.62 11.76 -6.01
N HIS A 18 13.97 12.89 -5.37
CA HIS A 18 14.28 14.12 -6.09
C HIS A 18 15.51 13.98 -6.98
N ARG A 19 16.60 13.34 -6.52
CA ARG A 19 17.78 13.09 -7.35
C ARG A 19 17.44 12.23 -8.55
N ILE A 20 16.78 11.09 -8.35
CA ILE A 20 16.34 10.22 -9.46
C ILE A 20 15.51 10.98 -10.50
N LEU A 21 14.54 11.79 -10.06
CA LEU A 21 13.69 12.54 -11.00
C LEU A 21 14.44 13.67 -11.71
N TYR A 22 15.46 14.23 -11.07
CA TYR A 22 16.31 15.27 -11.64
C TYR A 22 17.26 14.67 -12.69
N ASP A 23 18.00 13.61 -12.32
CA ASP A 23 18.92 12.86 -13.19
C ASP A 23 18.20 12.32 -14.44
N LEU A 24 16.98 11.77 -14.28
CA LEU A 24 16.18 11.33 -15.44
C LEU A 24 15.77 12.48 -16.39
N PHE A 25 15.77 13.72 -15.90
CA PHE A 25 15.24 14.88 -16.61
C PHE A 25 16.33 15.69 -17.30
N ASP A 26 17.45 15.95 -16.61
CA ASP A 26 18.38 16.99 -17.00
C ASP A 26 19.43 16.54 -18.03
N ASP A 27 20.15 17.52 -18.58
CA ASP A 27 21.07 17.32 -19.71
C ASP A 27 22.53 17.14 -19.25
N ASP A 28 22.80 17.28 -17.94
CA ASP A 28 24.15 17.23 -17.34
C ASP A 28 24.48 15.80 -16.91
N ASN A 29 25.01 14.99 -17.84
CA ASN A 29 25.32 13.58 -17.55
C ASN A 29 26.56 13.40 -16.64
N GLU A 30 26.42 12.67 -15.52
CA GLU A 30 27.52 12.17 -14.69
C GLU A 30 27.82 10.66 -14.86
N ALA A 31 28.75 10.11 -14.06
CA ALA A 31 29.19 8.71 -14.19
C ALA A 31 28.08 7.67 -13.98
N HIS A 32 26.99 8.04 -13.30
CA HIS A 32 25.86 7.16 -12.97
C HIS A 32 24.53 7.64 -13.59
N ASP A 33 24.56 8.75 -14.30
CA ASP A 33 23.45 9.34 -15.00
C ASP A 33 23.86 9.69 -16.43
N ILE A 34 23.44 8.85 -17.37
CA ILE A 34 23.77 9.01 -18.79
C ILE A 34 22.51 9.23 -19.64
N VAL A 35 21.38 9.59 -19.00
CA VAL A 35 20.07 9.63 -19.66
C VAL A 35 19.35 10.95 -19.42
N SER A 36 19.30 11.76 -20.46
CA SER A 36 18.50 12.98 -20.49
C SER A 36 17.16 12.73 -21.20
N LEU A 37 16.13 12.25 -20.47
CA LEU A 37 14.82 11.96 -21.08
C LEU A 37 14.00 13.22 -21.35
N GLY A 38 14.32 14.33 -20.68
CA GLY A 38 13.54 15.56 -20.71
C GLY A 38 12.14 15.41 -20.10
N PHE A 39 11.33 16.46 -20.22
CA PHE A 39 10.05 16.54 -19.48
C PHE A 39 8.94 15.62 -20.00
N ALA A 40 8.86 15.44 -21.33
CA ALA A 40 7.70 14.81 -21.97
C ALA A 40 7.41 13.36 -21.50
N PRO A 41 8.39 12.43 -21.46
CA PRO A 41 8.13 11.07 -20.99
C PRO A 41 7.76 11.03 -19.51
N LEU A 42 8.42 11.82 -18.66
CA LEU A 42 8.15 11.92 -17.22
C LEU A 42 6.72 12.42 -16.97
N TYR A 43 6.30 13.47 -17.67
CA TYR A 43 4.94 14.01 -17.60
C TYR A 43 3.89 12.99 -18.04
N ASN A 44 4.15 12.27 -19.15
CA ASN A 44 3.23 11.26 -19.66
C ASN A 44 2.98 10.14 -18.65
N VAL A 45 4.01 9.68 -17.93
CA VAL A 45 3.83 8.72 -16.85
C VAL A 45 2.99 9.36 -15.74
N ALA A 46 3.43 10.50 -15.18
CA ALA A 46 2.79 11.15 -14.04
C ALA A 46 1.28 11.41 -14.28
N ALA A 47 0.93 11.91 -15.46
CA ALA A 47 -0.45 12.23 -15.83
C ALA A 47 -1.37 11.00 -15.95
N ASN A 48 -0.81 9.79 -16.01
CA ASN A 48 -1.57 8.56 -16.23
C ASN A 48 -1.53 7.59 -15.05
N ILE A 49 -0.79 7.89 -13.97
CA ILE A 49 -0.55 6.90 -12.90
C ILE A 49 -1.84 6.38 -12.28
N GLU A 50 -2.73 7.26 -11.83
CA GLU A 50 -3.94 6.88 -11.10
C GLU A 50 -5.01 6.22 -11.99
N THR A 51 -4.90 6.39 -13.32
CA THR A 51 -5.91 5.91 -14.27
C THR A 51 -5.49 4.62 -14.98
N LYS A 52 -4.18 4.43 -15.21
CA LYS A 52 -3.67 3.31 -16.01
C LYS A 52 -2.97 2.23 -15.20
N TYR A 53 -2.27 2.58 -14.12
CA TYR A 53 -1.41 1.62 -13.45
C TYR A 53 -2.06 1.03 -12.20
N PRO A 54 -1.79 -0.26 -11.87
CA PRO A 54 -2.55 -1.00 -10.87
C PRO A 54 -2.08 -0.77 -9.41
N ALA A 55 -1.43 0.35 -9.11
CA ALA A 55 -0.85 0.64 -7.78
C ALA A 55 -0.86 2.14 -7.47
N PHE A 56 -0.65 2.49 -6.20
CA PHE A 56 -0.55 3.88 -5.78
C PHE A 56 0.64 4.61 -6.39
N LEU A 57 0.51 5.93 -6.50
CA LEU A 57 1.59 6.83 -6.91
C LEU A 57 2.81 6.65 -6.00
N THR A 58 3.83 6.03 -6.56
CA THR A 58 5.09 5.67 -5.91
C THR A 58 6.19 5.71 -6.97
N ILE A 59 7.46 5.75 -6.53
CA ILE A 59 8.59 5.61 -7.44
C ILE A 59 8.52 4.29 -8.25
N PHE A 60 8.00 3.22 -7.65
CA PHE A 60 7.82 1.93 -8.31
C PHE A 60 6.84 2.00 -9.48
N THR A 61 5.71 2.66 -9.26
CA THR A 61 4.71 2.82 -10.31
C THR A 61 5.19 3.75 -11.41
N PHE A 62 5.87 4.84 -11.03
CA PHE A 62 6.44 5.80 -11.96
C PHE A 62 7.51 5.15 -12.86
N ILE A 63 8.52 4.52 -12.27
CA ILE A 63 9.61 3.90 -13.04
C ILE A 63 9.11 2.75 -13.89
N THR A 64 8.19 1.92 -13.39
CA THR A 64 7.60 0.84 -14.19
C THR A 64 6.90 1.41 -15.43
N GLY A 65 6.11 2.48 -15.27
CA GLY A 65 5.47 3.17 -16.39
C GLY A 65 6.47 3.80 -17.35
N LEU A 66 7.55 4.38 -16.84
CA LEU A 66 8.60 5.01 -17.64
C LEU A 66 9.34 3.99 -18.51
N LYS A 67 9.78 2.87 -17.93
CA LYS A 67 10.42 1.77 -18.67
C LYS A 67 9.50 1.12 -19.71
N GLN A 68 8.19 1.17 -19.51
CA GLN A 68 7.23 0.72 -20.53
C GLN A 68 7.13 1.69 -21.71
N LEU A 69 7.24 3.00 -21.47
CA LEU A 69 7.24 4.02 -22.51
C LEU A 69 8.58 4.08 -23.27
N ASP A 70 9.69 3.86 -22.56
CA ASP A 70 11.04 3.87 -23.13
C ASP A 70 11.88 2.66 -22.67
N PRO A 71 11.63 1.47 -23.24
CA PRO A 71 12.35 0.26 -22.85
C PRO A 71 13.85 0.33 -23.13
N SER A 72 14.28 1.10 -24.14
CA SER A 72 15.70 1.26 -24.52
C SER A 72 16.56 1.80 -23.37
N ASN A 73 15.98 2.65 -22.52
CA ASN A 73 16.69 3.29 -21.42
C ASN A 73 16.62 2.51 -20.09
N SER A 74 15.98 1.33 -20.06
CA SER A 74 15.74 0.59 -18.81
C SER A 74 17.00 0.33 -17.98
N ASN A 75 18.11 -0.09 -18.61
CA ASN A 75 19.36 -0.38 -17.91
C ASN A 75 20.02 0.88 -17.32
N ALA A 76 19.89 2.01 -18.01
CA ALA A 76 20.47 3.25 -17.56
C ALA A 76 19.61 3.89 -16.45
N ILE A 77 18.28 3.76 -16.54
CA ILE A 77 17.36 4.05 -15.42
C ILE A 77 17.72 3.20 -14.20
N ASP A 78 18.02 1.90 -14.37
CA ASP A 78 18.46 1.03 -13.27
C ASP A 78 19.80 1.45 -12.66
N ALA A 79 20.69 2.07 -13.43
CA ALA A 79 21.95 2.61 -12.91
C ALA A 79 21.72 3.82 -11.98
N ILE A 80 20.82 4.74 -12.36
CA ILE A 80 20.40 5.89 -11.53
C ILE A 80 19.76 5.40 -10.22
N LEU A 81 18.85 4.43 -10.31
CA LEU A 81 18.21 3.84 -9.13
C LEU A 81 19.21 3.20 -8.17
N ASN A 82 20.17 2.45 -8.71
CA ASN A 82 21.19 1.79 -7.92
C ASN A 82 22.11 2.80 -7.20
N HIS A 83 22.37 3.97 -7.80
CA HIS A 83 23.10 5.05 -7.14
C HIS A 83 22.37 5.58 -5.89
N GLU A 84 21.05 5.46 -5.86
CA GLU A 84 20.18 5.80 -4.73
C GLU A 84 19.81 4.61 -3.85
N ASP A 85 20.56 3.50 -3.94
CA ASP A 85 20.33 2.28 -3.16
C ASP A 85 18.92 1.68 -3.34
N ILE A 86 18.41 1.76 -4.57
CA ILE A 86 17.16 1.15 -5.00
C ILE A 86 17.49 0.04 -6.00
N ALA A 87 17.08 -1.18 -5.69
CA ALA A 87 17.25 -2.31 -6.60
C ALA A 87 16.41 -2.11 -7.88
N PRO A 88 16.75 -2.76 -9.01
CA PRO A 88 15.99 -2.62 -10.24
C PRO A 88 14.49 -2.79 -10.03
N ILE A 89 13.72 -1.79 -10.48
CA ILE A 89 12.27 -1.79 -10.38
C ILE A 89 11.71 -2.61 -11.54
N VAL A 90 11.08 -3.73 -11.20
CA VAL A 90 10.56 -4.72 -12.15
C VAL A 90 9.03 -4.78 -12.20
N ASP A 91 8.35 -4.15 -11.23
CA ASP A 91 6.89 -4.07 -11.18
C ASP A 91 6.40 -2.82 -10.41
N TYR A 92 5.09 -2.58 -10.48
CA TYR A 92 4.43 -1.44 -9.83
C TYR A 92 4.44 -1.50 -8.29
N TYR A 93 4.81 -2.63 -7.70
CA TYR A 93 4.65 -2.93 -6.28
C TYR A 93 5.97 -2.97 -5.50
N GLY A 94 7.09 -2.72 -6.17
CA GLY A 94 8.41 -2.75 -5.56
C GLY A 94 8.85 -4.16 -5.15
N SER A 95 8.51 -5.18 -5.95
CA SER A 95 9.03 -6.52 -5.70
C SER A 95 10.56 -6.55 -5.78
N ASN A 96 11.17 -7.44 -4.99
CA ASN A 96 12.62 -7.69 -4.93
C ASN A 96 13.49 -6.51 -4.46
N GLN A 97 12.91 -5.48 -3.85
CA GLN A 97 13.69 -4.46 -3.15
C GLN A 97 14.45 -5.08 -1.97
N LEU A 98 15.66 -4.58 -1.72
CA LEU A 98 16.59 -5.13 -0.73
C LEU A 98 16.85 -4.17 0.44
N ASN A 99 16.80 -2.86 0.18
CA ASN A 99 16.94 -1.84 1.21
C ASN A 99 15.63 -1.73 2.00
N ASP A 100 15.68 -2.06 3.29
CA ASP A 100 14.52 -2.09 4.20
C ASP A 100 14.39 -0.81 5.05
N GLY A 101 15.23 0.20 4.82
CA GLY A 101 15.23 1.45 5.59
C GLY A 101 15.49 1.23 7.09
N GLY A 102 16.26 0.20 7.42
CA GLY A 102 16.63 -0.14 8.80
C GLY A 102 15.56 -0.95 9.55
N ASN A 103 14.49 -1.40 8.89
CA ASN A 103 13.47 -2.26 9.49
C ASN A 103 12.92 -3.28 8.51
N ALA A 104 13.25 -4.55 8.71
CA ALA A 104 12.83 -5.66 7.83
C ALA A 104 11.30 -5.79 7.67
N ASP A 105 10.49 -5.26 8.59
CA ASP A 105 9.03 -5.25 8.46
C ASP A 105 8.55 -4.38 7.28
N THR A 106 9.40 -3.49 6.72
CA THR A 106 9.06 -2.66 5.54
C THR A 106 9.01 -3.47 4.24
N LEU A 107 9.66 -4.63 4.21
CA LEU A 107 9.68 -5.52 3.05
C LEU A 107 8.76 -6.74 3.25
N PRO A 108 8.15 -7.28 2.18
CA PRO A 108 7.94 -6.59 0.90
C PRO A 108 7.05 -5.35 1.09
N ILE A 109 7.24 -4.35 0.22
CA ILE A 109 6.56 -3.04 0.27
C ILE A 109 5.05 -3.20 0.18
N TYR A 110 4.58 -3.92 -0.84
CA TYR A 110 3.22 -4.45 -0.89
C TYR A 110 3.23 -5.89 -0.39
N LYS A 111 2.64 -6.10 0.78
CA LYS A 111 2.42 -7.43 1.33
C LYS A 111 1.26 -8.11 0.62
N SER A 112 1.07 -9.41 0.86
CA SER A 112 -0.01 -10.17 0.22
C SER A 112 -0.72 -11.08 1.22
N ILE A 113 -2.00 -11.35 0.94
CA ILE A 113 -2.83 -12.34 1.62
C ILE A 113 -3.70 -13.07 0.59
N ALA A 114 -4.04 -14.32 0.88
CA ALA A 114 -5.04 -15.08 0.13
C ALA A 114 -6.38 -15.11 0.89
N ILE A 115 -7.47 -15.23 0.14
CA ILE A 115 -8.82 -15.38 0.71
C ILE A 115 -8.90 -16.64 1.60
N LYS A 116 -9.68 -16.56 2.69
CA LYS A 116 -9.85 -17.61 3.72
C LYS A 116 -8.57 -18.01 4.43
N GLN A 117 -7.57 -17.13 4.47
CA GLN A 117 -6.39 -17.26 5.32
C GLN A 117 -6.34 -16.14 6.34
N THR A 118 -5.75 -16.44 7.49
CA THR A 118 -5.41 -15.43 8.50
C THR A 118 -3.93 -15.09 8.40
N LYS A 119 -3.61 -13.80 8.26
CA LYS A 119 -2.23 -13.32 8.24
C LYS A 119 -2.07 -12.06 9.08
N ARG A 120 -0.96 -12.01 9.82
CA ARG A 120 -0.61 -10.88 10.68
C ARG A 120 0.07 -9.76 9.92
N PHE A 121 -0.36 -8.54 10.19
CA PHE A 121 0.24 -7.30 9.71
C PHE A 121 0.41 -6.34 10.86
N CYS A 122 1.50 -5.56 10.85
CA CYS A 122 1.79 -4.63 11.92
C CYS A 122 2.13 -3.24 11.38
N THR A 123 1.52 -2.21 11.96
CA THR A 123 1.89 -0.81 11.79
C THR A 123 2.87 -0.42 12.89
N GLN A 124 3.76 0.54 12.61
CA GLN A 124 4.79 1.01 13.54
C GLN A 124 5.09 2.49 13.35
N THR A 125 5.49 3.14 14.43
CA THR A 125 6.00 4.53 14.44
C THR A 125 7.45 4.61 14.91
N THR A 126 8.16 3.48 14.98
CA THR A 126 9.57 3.39 15.38
C THR A 126 10.52 4.16 14.45
N LEU A 127 10.17 4.30 13.18
CA LEU A 127 10.87 5.10 12.17
C LEU A 127 10.32 6.55 12.07
N GLY A 128 9.56 6.97 13.08
CA GLY A 128 8.89 8.26 13.16
C GLY A 128 7.38 8.15 12.90
N SER A 129 6.68 9.24 13.22
CA SER A 129 5.25 9.42 12.96
C SER A 129 5.06 10.50 11.89
N THR A 130 3.94 10.47 11.17
CA THR A 130 3.58 11.46 10.13
C THR A 130 4.38 11.27 8.83
N ASN A 131 3.85 10.42 7.94
CA ASN A 131 4.44 10.09 6.63
C ASN A 131 5.83 9.42 6.74
N ARG A 132 5.87 8.33 7.49
CA ARG A 132 7.06 7.47 7.68
C ARG A 132 6.73 6.01 7.39
N LEU A 133 7.76 5.23 7.12
CA LEU A 133 7.64 3.80 6.87
C LEU A 133 6.87 3.11 8.00
N LEU A 134 6.06 2.12 7.63
CA LEU A 134 5.22 1.31 8.54
C LEU A 134 4.11 2.06 9.28
N ASN A 135 3.98 3.37 9.12
CA ASN A 135 2.76 4.07 9.58
C ASN A 135 1.53 3.55 8.83
N ARG A 136 1.73 3.08 7.59
CA ARG A 136 0.75 2.39 6.75
C ARG A 136 1.33 1.09 6.20
N VAL A 137 0.49 0.07 6.04
CA VAL A 137 0.86 -1.23 5.48
C VAL A 137 -0.05 -1.53 4.29
N LEU A 138 0.56 -1.66 3.11
CA LEU A 138 -0.14 -1.95 1.87
C LEU A 138 -0.21 -3.46 1.65
N ILE A 139 -1.42 -3.97 1.42
CA ILE A 139 -1.70 -5.41 1.31
C ILE A 139 -2.45 -5.67 0.01
N LYS A 140 -1.95 -6.60 -0.79
CA LYS A 140 -2.58 -7.09 -2.02
C LYS A 140 -3.41 -8.33 -1.75
N VAL A 141 -4.58 -8.40 -2.37
CA VAL A 141 -5.44 -9.58 -2.39
C VAL A 141 -6.03 -9.75 -3.80
N ASP A 142 -5.97 -10.98 -4.31
CA ASP A 142 -6.62 -11.34 -5.58
C ASP A 142 -8.01 -11.90 -5.29
N ILE A 143 -9.04 -11.23 -5.81
CA ILE A 143 -10.44 -11.59 -5.61
C ILE A 143 -10.88 -12.55 -6.73
N PRO A 144 -11.30 -13.78 -6.41
CA PRO A 144 -11.54 -14.81 -7.43
C PRO A 144 -12.81 -14.58 -8.27
N SER A 145 -13.83 -13.96 -7.67
CA SER A 145 -15.14 -13.69 -8.27
C SER A 145 -15.71 -12.38 -7.72
N SER A 146 -16.45 -11.66 -8.56
CA SER A 146 -17.17 -10.47 -8.12
C SER A 146 -18.27 -10.86 -7.14
N SER A 147 -18.21 -10.39 -5.90
CA SER A 147 -19.13 -10.72 -4.82
C SER A 147 -18.97 -9.75 -3.65
N ASP A 148 -19.78 -9.90 -2.62
CA ASP A 148 -19.56 -9.25 -1.33
C ASP A 148 -18.50 -10.01 -0.55
N TYR A 149 -17.53 -9.30 0.03
CA TYR A 149 -16.48 -9.88 0.85
C TYR A 149 -16.43 -9.18 2.20
N LEU A 150 -16.42 -9.98 3.27
CA LEU A 150 -16.09 -9.53 4.62
C LEU A 150 -14.58 -9.40 4.75
N ILE A 151 -14.12 -8.18 5.00
CA ILE A 151 -12.74 -7.89 5.41
C ILE A 151 -12.74 -7.66 6.92
N LYS A 152 -11.93 -8.41 7.66
CA LYS A 152 -11.84 -8.30 9.12
C LYS A 152 -10.38 -8.22 9.58
N PHE A 153 -10.06 -7.16 10.29
CA PHE A 153 -8.84 -7.04 11.10
C PHE A 153 -9.18 -7.27 12.57
N THR A 154 -8.40 -8.10 13.25
CA THR A 154 -8.51 -8.33 14.68
C THR A 154 -7.19 -7.96 15.33
N GLN A 155 -7.20 -7.03 16.29
CA GLN A 155 -6.00 -6.68 17.03
C GLN A 155 -5.54 -7.85 17.89
N VAL A 156 -4.25 -8.16 17.83
CA VAL A 156 -3.65 -9.30 18.52
C VAL A 156 -2.43 -8.94 19.36
N ALA A 157 -1.80 -7.80 19.09
CA ALA A 157 -0.76 -7.26 19.94
C ALA A 157 -0.65 -5.74 19.76
N SER A 158 -0.32 -5.02 20.84
CA SER A 158 0.02 -3.61 20.78
C SER A 158 1.08 -3.28 21.82
N VAL A 159 2.08 -2.48 21.41
CA VAL A 159 3.05 -1.85 22.31
C VAL A 159 2.84 -0.34 22.18
N SER A 160 2.30 0.29 23.22
CA SER A 160 2.09 1.73 23.26
C SER A 160 3.15 2.39 24.16
N GLY A 161 3.89 3.37 23.63
CA GLY A 161 4.77 4.24 24.44
C GLY A 161 4.01 5.25 25.32
N ALA A 162 2.73 5.54 25.03
CA ALA A 162 1.82 6.28 25.89
C ALA A 162 0.37 5.90 25.53
N LYS A 163 -0.42 5.51 26.54
CA LYS A 163 -1.86 5.17 26.54
C LYS A 163 -2.54 5.13 25.15
N LEU A 164 -2.78 3.93 24.64
CA LEU A 164 -4.04 3.35 24.14
C LEU A 164 -3.69 2.08 23.33
N GLU A 165 -4.54 1.05 23.42
CA GLU A 165 -4.49 -0.12 22.53
C GLU A 165 -4.57 0.42 21.07
N GLY A 166 -3.71 -0.06 20.17
CA GLY A 166 -3.71 0.41 18.77
C GLY A 166 -5.11 0.31 18.14
N ASP A 167 -5.42 1.21 17.23
CA ASP A 167 -6.75 1.40 16.64
C ASP A 167 -6.61 1.24 15.12
N GLY A 168 -6.73 -0.01 14.67
CA GLY A 168 -6.32 -0.41 13.33
C GLY A 168 -7.40 -0.14 12.31
N ASP A 169 -7.36 1.01 11.66
CA ASP A 169 -8.25 1.38 10.56
C ASP A 169 -7.75 0.83 9.22
N PHE A 170 -8.67 0.68 8.26
CA PHE A 170 -8.27 0.29 6.91
C PHE A 170 -9.14 0.89 5.81
N GLU A 171 -8.54 0.98 4.63
CA GLU A 171 -9.18 1.39 3.38
C GLU A 171 -8.95 0.34 2.29
N VAL A 172 -9.95 0.11 1.44
CA VAL A 172 -9.89 -0.86 0.34
C VAL A 172 -10.03 -0.13 -0.99
N PHE A 173 -9.19 -0.51 -1.95
CA PHE A 173 -9.09 0.11 -3.26
C PHE A 173 -9.16 -0.92 -4.38
N LYS A 174 -9.89 -0.59 -5.45
CA LYS A 174 -9.71 -1.21 -6.76
C LYS A 174 -8.42 -0.67 -7.38
N THR A 175 -7.70 -1.51 -8.13
CA THR A 175 -6.34 -1.19 -8.62
C THR A 175 -6.29 -0.41 -9.93
N SER A 176 -7.22 -0.61 -10.87
CA SER A 176 -7.20 0.10 -12.16
C SER A 176 -8.62 0.45 -12.64
N PRO A 177 -8.99 1.74 -12.71
CA PRO A 177 -8.29 2.87 -12.08
C PRO A 177 -8.23 2.71 -10.55
N ILE A 178 -7.27 3.38 -9.90
CA ILE A 178 -7.20 3.38 -8.44
C ILE A 178 -8.44 4.09 -7.90
N THR A 179 -9.30 3.34 -7.21
CA THR A 179 -10.57 3.88 -6.67
C THR A 179 -10.81 3.32 -5.28
N LYS A 180 -11.01 4.21 -4.31
CA LYS A 180 -11.42 3.81 -2.95
C LYS A 180 -12.83 3.24 -2.97
N LEU A 181 -12.98 2.01 -2.51
CA LEU A 181 -14.26 1.29 -2.43
C LEU A 181 -14.93 1.47 -1.06
N GLY A 182 -14.13 1.57 0.01
CA GLY A 182 -14.63 1.70 1.37
C GLY A 182 -13.55 1.45 2.42
N GLY A 183 -13.96 1.32 3.68
CA GLY A 183 -13.07 1.11 4.81
C GLY A 183 -13.84 0.98 6.12
N ALA A 184 -13.13 0.68 7.20
CA ALA A 184 -13.65 0.69 8.57
C ALA A 184 -12.77 1.59 9.45
N TYR A 185 -13.44 2.29 10.37
CA TYR A 185 -12.85 3.33 11.23
C TYR A 185 -13.54 3.36 12.61
N ASN A 186 -13.94 2.19 13.12
CA ASN A 186 -14.69 2.15 14.36
C ASN A 186 -13.79 2.56 15.52
N ARG A 187 -14.35 3.37 16.43
CA ARG A 187 -13.56 3.88 17.55
C ARG A 187 -13.35 2.78 18.58
N ARG A 188 -12.08 2.44 18.86
CA ARG A 188 -11.67 1.69 20.06
C ARG A 188 -12.28 0.29 20.13
N THR A 189 -12.35 -0.41 19.00
CA THR A 189 -12.67 -1.83 18.96
C THR A 189 -11.43 -2.65 18.72
N ALA A 190 -11.29 -3.78 19.41
CA ALA A 190 -10.22 -4.74 19.13
C ALA A 190 -10.39 -5.43 17.76
N SER A 191 -11.39 -5.05 16.97
CA SER A 191 -11.61 -5.56 15.62
C SER A 191 -12.27 -4.50 14.74
N GLU A 192 -11.73 -4.34 13.54
CA GLU A 192 -12.35 -3.56 12.46
C GLU A 192 -12.86 -4.51 11.39
N TYR A 193 -14.06 -4.29 10.89
CA TYR A 193 -14.60 -5.10 9.81
C TYR A 193 -15.52 -4.30 8.89
N LYS A 194 -15.57 -4.73 7.63
CA LYS A 194 -16.46 -4.17 6.61
C LYS A 194 -16.74 -5.22 5.55
N THR A 195 -18.01 -5.38 5.18
CA THR A 195 -18.39 -6.06 3.94
C THR A 195 -18.39 -5.05 2.79
N LEU A 196 -17.74 -5.39 1.68
CA LEU A 196 -17.68 -4.59 0.46
C LEU A 196 -17.93 -5.47 -0.76
N GLU A 197 -18.64 -4.93 -1.76
CA GLU A 197 -18.70 -5.52 -3.08
C GLU A 197 -17.33 -5.35 -3.77
N LEU A 198 -16.63 -6.45 -3.99
CA LEU A 198 -15.33 -6.46 -4.65
C LEU A 198 -15.47 -7.14 -6.01
N SER A 199 -14.94 -6.50 -7.06
CA SER A 199 -14.87 -7.11 -8.38
C SER A 199 -13.80 -8.21 -8.45
N LYS A 200 -13.92 -9.15 -9.40
CA LYS A 200 -12.81 -10.09 -9.69
C LYS A 200 -11.51 -9.34 -9.98
N GLY A 201 -10.40 -9.82 -9.43
CA GLY A 201 -9.04 -9.36 -9.67
C GLY A 201 -8.40 -8.67 -8.46
N LEU A 202 -7.30 -7.98 -8.71
CA LEU A 202 -6.44 -7.45 -7.66
C LEU A 202 -7.04 -6.22 -6.97
N HIS A 203 -7.03 -6.24 -5.64
CA HIS A 203 -7.39 -5.13 -4.76
C HIS A 203 -6.24 -4.80 -3.81
N ILE A 204 -6.19 -3.56 -3.35
CA ILE A 204 -5.24 -3.08 -2.34
C ILE A 204 -6.01 -2.74 -1.07
N ILE A 205 -5.50 -3.19 0.07
CA ILE A 205 -5.93 -2.80 1.41
C ILE A 205 -4.80 -1.97 2.01
N ASP A 206 -5.15 -0.79 2.51
CA ASP A 206 -4.25 0.14 3.19
C ASP A 206 -4.62 0.16 4.68
N LEU A 207 -3.80 -0.51 5.49
CA LEU A 207 -3.94 -0.62 6.94
C LEU A 207 -3.12 0.47 7.63
N PHE A 208 -3.72 1.18 8.59
CA PHE A 208 -3.03 2.18 9.41
C PHE A 208 -3.55 2.15 10.85
N ASP A 209 -2.78 2.71 11.79
CA ASP A 209 -3.22 2.84 13.18
C ASP A 209 -3.57 4.30 13.47
N TYR A 210 -4.84 4.57 13.74
CA TYR A 210 -5.33 5.91 14.06
C TYR A 210 -4.63 6.50 15.30
N ASN A 211 -4.33 5.68 16.30
CA ASN A 211 -3.65 6.09 17.53
C ASN A 211 -2.13 6.25 17.35
N ASN A 212 -1.56 5.87 16.20
CA ASN A 212 -0.12 5.92 15.94
C ASN A 212 0.70 5.22 17.04
N ALA A 213 0.26 4.07 17.54
CA ALA A 213 1.01 3.35 18.56
C ALA A 213 2.40 2.94 18.06
N THR A 214 3.32 2.65 18.99
CA THR A 214 4.71 2.34 18.64
C THR A 214 4.80 1.11 17.74
N LYS A 215 4.02 0.07 18.07
CA LYS A 215 3.76 -1.08 17.19
C LYS A 215 2.39 -1.67 17.51
N SER A 216 1.56 -1.85 16.50
CA SER A 216 0.27 -2.54 16.64
C SER A 216 0.11 -3.56 15.54
N CYS A 217 -0.30 -4.76 15.92
CA CYS A 217 -0.43 -5.91 15.05
C CYS A 217 -1.87 -6.40 15.00
N PHE A 218 -2.31 -6.71 13.80
CA PHE A 218 -3.66 -7.11 13.47
C PHE A 218 -3.61 -8.37 12.60
N ASP A 219 -4.44 -9.36 12.94
CA ASP A 219 -4.69 -10.51 12.10
C ASP A 219 -5.80 -10.15 11.11
N LEU A 220 -5.47 -10.19 9.82
CA LEU A 220 -6.39 -9.99 8.70
C LEU A 220 -6.98 -11.33 8.27
N TYR A 221 -8.29 -11.38 8.12
CA TYR A 221 -9.02 -12.46 7.49
C TYR A 221 -10.02 -11.88 6.48
N ILE A 222 -10.14 -12.53 5.32
CA ILE A 222 -11.03 -12.10 4.24
C ILE A 222 -11.80 -13.32 3.73
N GLU A 223 -13.12 -13.21 3.62
CA GLU A 223 -13.95 -14.24 3.00
C GLU A 223 -15.10 -13.65 2.20
N GLU A 224 -15.62 -14.44 1.27
CA GLU A 224 -16.86 -14.12 0.55
C GLU A 224 -18.03 -14.19 1.53
N ASP A 225 -18.82 -13.12 1.60
CA ASP A 225 -19.97 -12.96 2.48
C ASP A 225 -21.23 -13.43 1.75
N ASN A 226 -21.55 -14.71 1.89
CA ASN A 226 -22.72 -15.31 1.25
C ASN A 226 -24.05 -14.91 1.90
N ASN A 227 -24.01 -14.26 3.08
CA ASN A 227 -25.20 -13.96 3.87
C ASN A 227 -25.54 -12.47 3.88
N PHE A 228 -24.76 -11.62 3.19
CA PHE A 228 -24.94 -10.18 3.20
C PHE A 228 -26.39 -9.74 2.90
N PHE A 229 -27.03 -10.38 1.92
CA PHE A 229 -28.44 -10.08 1.61
C PHE A 229 -29.38 -10.46 2.76
N GLU A 230 -29.20 -11.62 3.39
CA GLU A 230 -30.03 -12.03 4.54
C GLU A 230 -29.84 -11.08 5.72
N ASP A 231 -28.60 -10.70 6.04
CA ASP A 231 -28.29 -9.76 7.14
C ASP A 231 -28.86 -8.34 6.89
N VAL A 232 -28.81 -7.87 5.64
CA VAL A 232 -29.44 -6.59 5.24
C VAL A 232 -30.96 -6.69 5.28
N TRP A 233 -31.56 -7.79 4.82
CA TRP A 233 -33.00 -8.02 4.93
C TRP A 233 -33.46 -8.09 6.39
N ASP A 234 -32.76 -8.81 7.25
CA ASP A 234 -33.09 -8.94 8.66
C ASP A 234 -32.92 -7.61 9.42
N SER A 235 -31.90 -6.83 9.09
CA SER A 235 -31.69 -5.51 9.71
C SER A 235 -32.68 -4.44 9.23
N LEU A 236 -33.16 -4.51 7.98
CA LEU A 236 -34.12 -3.55 7.42
C LEU A 236 -35.58 -3.92 7.73
N PHE A 237 -35.89 -5.22 7.81
CA PHE A 237 -37.27 -5.70 7.91
C PHE A 237 -37.58 -6.48 9.18
N GLY A 238 -36.59 -6.74 10.04
CA GLY A 238 -36.76 -7.03 11.47
C GLY A 238 -37.90 -8.00 11.79
N LEU A 239 -37.88 -9.21 11.22
CA LEU A 239 -38.65 -10.30 11.82
C LEU A 239 -37.87 -10.81 13.03
N GLN A 240 -38.04 -10.13 14.17
CA GLN A 240 -37.90 -10.85 15.44
C GLN A 240 -38.92 -11.99 15.37
N ASN A 241 -38.41 -13.22 15.16
CA ASN A 241 -39.17 -14.41 15.49
C ASN A 241 -39.50 -14.31 16.98
N ASN A 242 -40.65 -13.74 17.28
CA ASN A 242 -41.34 -13.93 18.55
C ASN A 242 -41.67 -15.42 18.60
N GLU A 243 -40.74 -16.23 19.10
CA GLU A 243 -41.12 -17.49 19.73
C GLU A 243 -41.92 -17.11 20.98
N GLU A 244 -43.23 -16.98 20.77
CA GLU A 244 -44.22 -16.94 21.83
C GLU A 244 -44.08 -18.21 22.67
N ILE A 245 -43.98 -17.97 23.98
CA ILE A 245 -44.23 -18.90 25.05
C ILE A 245 -45.54 -19.66 24.78
N GLN A 246 -45.46 -20.99 24.64
CA GLN A 246 -46.39 -21.95 25.27
C GLN A 246 -45.64 -23.22 25.67
#